data_AF-A0A9C7QC73-F1
#
_entry.id   AF-A0A9C7QC73-F1
#
_cell.length_a   1.000
_cell.length_b   1.000
_cell.length_c   1.000
_cell.angle_alpha   90.00
_cell.angle_beta   90.00
_cell.angle_gamma   90.00
#
_symmetry.space_group_name_H-M   'P 1'
#
loop_
_entity.id
_entity.type
_entity.pdbx_description
1 polymer ?
#
loop_
_entity_poly.entity_id
_entity_poly.type
_entity_poly.pdbx_seq_one_letter_code
_entity_poly.pdbx_strand_id
1 'polypeptide(L)' 'MNRLRLLLGLGAFGVVGGGLSIWYGFRNEMCTVGTGVQSQCGPNIIFLIPGILLALVGIGLLLMAYQRGSSSRSPPIDG' A
#
# COMPACT_ATOMS: atom_id res chain seq x y z
N MET A 1 13.51 18.73 -9.16
CA MET A 1 12.12 18.77 -8.65
C MET A 1 11.20 17.67 -9.20
N ASN A 2 11.27 17.29 -10.49
CA ASN A 2 10.33 16.32 -11.10
C ASN A 2 10.35 14.91 -10.49
N ARG A 3 11.51 14.37 -10.11
CA ARG A 3 11.62 13.02 -9.53
C ARG A 3 10.86 12.87 -8.20
N LEU A 4 10.89 13.90 -7.34
CA LEU A 4 10.23 13.87 -6.03
C LEU A 4 8.70 13.81 -6.17
N ARG A 5 8.14 14.58 -7.11
CA ARG A 5 6.71 14.54 -7.43
C ARG A 5 6.28 13.20 -8.02
N LEU A 6 7.14 12.59 -8.84
CA LEU A 6 6.92 11.24 -9.37
C LEU A 6 6.89 10.19 -8.26
N LEU A 7 7.84 10.23 -7.32
CA LEU A 7 7.89 9.34 -6.15
C LEU A 7 6.65 9.49 -5.25
N LEU A 8 6.21 10.72 -5.01
CA LEU A 8 4.98 11.02 -4.26
C LEU A 8 3.73 10.51 -4.98
N GLY A 9 3.64 10.72 -6.30
CA GLY A 9 2.54 10.23 -7.12
C GLY A 9 2.47 8.70 -7.10
N LEU A 10 3.57 8.02 -7.45
CA LEU A 10 3.67 6.56 -7.43
C LEU A 10 3.41 5.99 -6.03
N GLY A 11 3.93 6.64 -4.99
CA GLY A 11 3.71 6.25 -3.60
C GLY A 11 2.24 6.36 -3.19
N ALA A 12 1.60 7.49 -3.46
CA ALA A 12 0.19 7.71 -3.17
C ALA A 12 -0.71 6.74 -3.96
N PHE A 13 -0.45 6.54 -5.25
CA PHE A 13 -1.15 5.55 -6.07
C PHE A 13 -0.97 4.14 -5.52
N GLY A 14 0.23 3.81 -5.04
CA GLY A 14 0.51 2.51 -4.44
C GLY A 14 -0.28 2.25 -3.15
N VAL A 15 -0.30 3.23 -2.24
CA VAL A 15 -1.06 3.12 -0.99
C VAL A 15 -2.57 3.06 -1.26
N VAL A 16 -3.08 3.94 -2.11
CA VAL A 16 -4.52 4.00 -2.42
C VAL A 16 -4.97 2.75 -3.18
N GLY A 17 -4.21 2.32 -4.20
CA GLY A 17 -4.50 1.10 -4.96
C GLY A 17 -4.39 -0.17 -4.12
N GLY A 18 -3.36 -0.26 -3.26
CA GLY A 18 -3.19 -1.36 -2.33
C GLY A 18 -4.33 -1.43 -1.31
N GLY A 19 -4.70 -0.29 -0.72
CA GLY A 19 -5.82 -0.18 0.21
C GLY A 19 -7.17 -0.55 -0.40
N LEU A 20 -7.45 -0.08 -1.63
CA LEU A 20 -8.64 -0.48 -2.40
C LEU A 20 -8.68 -1.98 -2.68
N SER A 21 -7.53 -2.58 -3.01
CA SER A 21 -7.42 -4.02 -3.28
C SER A 21 -7.68 -4.84 -2.02
N ILE A 22 -7.14 -4.42 -0.88
CA ILE A 22 -7.38 -5.03 0.43
C ILE A 22 -8.87 -4.92 0.79
N TRP A 23 -9.44 -3.72 0.66
CA TRP A 23 -10.86 -3.48 0.91
C TRP A 23 -11.75 -4.37 0.04
N TYR A 24 -11.41 -4.49 -1.25
CA TYR A 24 -12.13 -5.36 -2.18
C TYR A 24 -11.98 -6.85 -1.81
N GLY A 25 -10.80 -7.26 -1.35
CA GLY A 25 -10.55 -8.62 -0.85
C GLY A 25 -11.40 -8.98 0.37
N PHE A 26 -11.68 -8.03 1.25
CA PHE A 26 -12.62 -8.22 2.37
C PHE A 26 -14.08 -8.12 1.94
N ARG A 27 -14.42 -7.30 0.95
CA ARG A 27 -15.80 -7.18 0.44
C ARG A 27 -16.27 -8.39 -0.35
N ASN A 28 -15.41 -8.96 -1.19
CA ASN A 28 -15.70 -10.17 -1.94
C ASN A 28 -15.20 -11.37 -1.14
N GLU A 29 -15.90 -11.70 -0.06
CA GLU A 29 -15.65 -12.90 0.73
C GLU A 29 -15.80 -14.14 -0.16
N MET A 30 -14.77 -14.98 -0.20
CA MET A 30 -14.82 -16.27 -0.86
C MET A 30 -15.40 -17.28 0.13
N CYS A 31 -16.67 -17.64 -0.04
CA CYS A 31 -17.21 -18.81 0.61
C CYS A 31 -16.71 -20.05 -0.15
N THR A 32 -15.70 -20.72 0.38
CA THR A 32 -15.26 -21.99 -0.18
C THR A 32 -16.36 -23.02 0.12
N VAL A 33 -16.96 -23.60 -0.92
CA VAL A 33 -17.96 -24.65 -0.76
C VAL A 33 -17.21 -25.95 -0.47
N GLY A 34 -16.76 -26.10 0.77
CA GLY A 34 -16.25 -27.38 1.27
C GLY A 34 -17.39 -28.39 1.29
N THR A 35 -17.17 -29.58 0.72
CA THR A 35 -18.15 -30.68 0.58
C THR A 35 -18.50 -31.37 1.90
N GLY A 36 -18.78 -30.61 2.95
CA GLY A 36 -19.18 -31.14 4.25
C GLY A 36 -18.70 -30.24 5.37
N VAL A 37 -19.66 -29.81 6.20
CA VAL A 37 -19.48 -29.19 7.53
C VAL A 37 -18.56 -27.97 7.59
N GLN A 38 -19.18 -26.78 7.56
CA GLN A 38 -18.63 -25.46 7.87
C GLN A 38 -17.97 -24.72 6.69
N SER A 39 -18.82 -24.04 5.91
CA SER A 39 -18.42 -23.01 4.95
C SER A 39 -17.80 -21.82 5.69
N GLN A 40 -16.47 -21.79 5.79
CA GLN A 40 -15.75 -20.59 6.19
C GLN A 40 -15.74 -19.62 5.01
N CYS A 41 -16.57 -18.58 5.08
CA CYS A 41 -16.43 -17.41 4.22
C CYS A 41 -15.19 -16.66 4.69
N GLY A 42 -14.13 -16.76 3.90
CA GLY A 42 -12.84 -16.12 4.17
C GLY A 42 -12.63 -14.92 3.25
N PRO A 43 -11.85 -13.93 3.67
CA PRO A 43 -11.50 -12.84 2.79
C PRO A 43 -10.67 -13.37 1.61
N ASN A 44 -10.85 -12.76 0.45
CA ASN A 44 -10.22 -13.20 -0.78
C ASN A 44 -8.72 -12.90 -0.78
N ILE A 45 -7.94 -13.94 -0.49
CA ILE A 45 -6.48 -13.90 -0.39
C ILE A 45 -5.84 -13.45 -1.71
N ILE A 46 -6.49 -13.71 -2.85
CA ILE A 46 -6.00 -13.35 -4.19
C ILE A 46 -5.89 -11.82 -4.35
N PHE A 47 -6.75 -11.04 -3.69
CA PHE A 47 -6.65 -9.57 -3.70
C PHE A 47 -5.89 -9.01 -2.49
N LEU A 48 -5.90 -9.72 -1.37
CA LEU A 48 -5.20 -9.30 -0.15
C LEU A 48 -3.68 -9.29 -0.31
N ILE A 49 -3.08 -10.40 -0.75
CA ILE A 49 -1.62 -10.53 -0.85
C ILE A 49 -1.03 -9.45 -1.78
N PRO A 50 -1.47 -9.32 -3.05
CA PRO A 50 -0.95 -8.28 -3.92
C PRO A 50 -1.31 -6.88 -3.43
N GLY A 51 -2.50 -6.68 -2.81
CA GLY A 51 -2.89 -5.39 -2.23
C GLY A 51 -1.96 -4.93 -1.11
N ILE A 52 -1.57 -5.83 -0.21
CA ILE A 52 -0.62 -5.56 0.88
C ILE A 52 0.77 -5.25 0.34
N LEU A 53 1.26 -6.03 -0.62
CA LEU A 53 2.55 -5.77 -1.27
C LEU A 53 2.58 -4.40 -1.94
N LEU A 54 1.50 -4.05 -2.64
CA LEU A 54 1.38 -2.78 -3.37
C LEU A 54 1.30 -1.59 -2.38
N ALA A 55 0.60 -1.76 -1.26
CA ALA A 55 0.59 -0.79 -0.17
C ALA A 55 1.97 -0.61 0.47
N LEU A 56 2.70 -1.71 0.76
CA LEU A 56 4.06 -1.67 1.31
C LEU A 56 5.03 -0.93 0.39
N VAL A 57 4.98 -1.21 -0.91
CA VAL A 57 5.79 -0.51 -1.91
C VAL A 57 5.42 0.98 -1.96
N GLY A 58 4.13 1.31 -1.92
CA GLY A 58 3.65 2.70 -1.88
C GLY A 58 4.17 3.47 -0.65
N ILE A 59 4.10 2.86 0.52
CA ILE A 59 4.63 3.41 1.78
C ILE A 59 6.15 3.60 1.68
N GLY A 60 6.89 2.61 1.17
CA GLY A 60 8.33 2.71 0.99
C GLY A 60 8.75 3.86 0.07
N LEU A 61 8.02 4.07 -1.02
CA LEU A 61 8.26 5.19 -1.94
C LEU A 61 7.95 6.55 -1.29
N LEU A 62 6.88 6.63 -0.49
CA LEU A 62 6.53 7.83 0.27
C LEU A 62 7.60 8.17 1.32
N LEU A 63 8.11 7.17 2.06
CA LEU A 63 9.19 7.36 3.02
C LEU A 63 10.47 7.84 2.34
N MET A 64 10.84 7.27 1.20
CA MET A 64 11.97 7.73 0.38
C MET A 64 11.80 9.17 -0.10
N ALA A 65 10.59 9.54 -0.53
CA ALA A 65 10.28 10.92 -0.91
C ALA A 65 10.38 11.88 0.29
N TYR A 66 9.87 11.47 1.45
CA TYR A 66 9.93 12.25 2.69
C TYR A 66 11.37 12.47 3.16
N GLN A 67 12.19 11.41 3.20
CA GLN A 67 13.61 11.51 3.57
C GLN A 67 14.39 12.43 2.62
N ARG A 68 14.14 12.37 1.31
CA ARG A 68 14.77 13.28 0.33
C ARG A 68 14.31 14.72 0.49
N GLY A 69 13.04 14.95 0.81
CA GLY A 69 12.52 16.27 1.13
C GLY A 69 13.16 16.84 2.41
N SER A 70 13.34 16.01 3.44
CA SER A 70 13.93 16.41 4.72
C SER A 70 15.45 16.60 4.66
N SER A 71 16.17 15.82 3.84
CA SER A 71 17.61 16.01 3.61
C SER A 71 17.93 17.32 2.87
N SER A 72 16.95 17.91 2.19
CA SER A 72 17.06 19.24 1.58
C SER A 72 16.87 20.36 2.62
N ARG A 73 16.43 19.99 3.83
CA ARG A 73 16.12 20.88 4.95
C ARG A 73 17.11 20.58 6.07
N SER A 74 18.39 20.64 5.77
CA SER A 74 19.39 20.88 6.82
C SER A 74 19.05 22.21 7.48
N PRO A 75 18.86 22.28 8.82
CA PRO A 75 18.77 23.56 9.50
C PRO A 75 20.06 24.34 9.21
N PRO A 76 20.01 25.69 9.14
CA PRO A 76 21.24 26.46 9.20
C PRO A 76 21.98 26.03 10.47
N ILE A 77 23.21 25.57 10.29
CA ILE A 77 24.18 25.57 11.38
C ILE A 77 24.45 27.04 11.63
N ASP A 78 23.66 27.65 12.51
CA ASP A 78 24.07 28.89 13.16
C ASP A 78 25.26 28.53 14.05
N GLY A 79 26.38 29.24 13.81
CA GLY A 79 27.71 28.95 14.33
C GLY A 79 27.94 29.32 15.79
#